data_AF-A0A345RKE3-F1
#
_entry.id   AF-A0A345RKE3-F1
#
_cell.length_a   1.000
_cell.length_b   1.000
_cell.length_c   1.000
_cell.angle_alpha   90.00
_cell.angle_beta   90.00
_cell.angle_gamma   90.00
#
_symmetry.space_group_name_H-M   'P 1'
#
loop_
_entity.id
_entity.type
_entity.pdbx_description
1 polymer ?
#
loop_
_entity_poly.entity_id
_entity_poly.type
_entity_poly.pdbx_seq_one_letter_code
_entity_poly.pdbx_strand_id
1 'polypeptide(L)' 'MSIKLKLELASGQSLKGAPLQLLRDGVAIARTSVDAQGNATFDVRPGPGKLAVRVDRSILPQS' A
#
# COMPACT_ATOMS: atom_id res chain seq x y z
N MET A 1 -8.10 -3.10 12.71
CA MET A 1 -7.24 -4.17 12.15
C MET A 1 -6.05 -3.50 11.53
N SER A 2 -4.87 -4.10 11.65
CA SER A 2 -3.64 -3.58 11.05
C SER A 2 -3.13 -4.56 10.00
N ILE A 3 -2.76 -4.05 8.83
CA ILE A 3 -2.13 -4.83 7.76
C ILE A 3 -0.75 -4.22 7.56
N LYS A 4 0.29 -5.05 7.76
CA LYS A 4 1.69 -4.66 7.59
C LYS A 4 2.28 -5.41 6.42
N LEU A 5 2.92 -4.69 5.52
CA LEU A 5 3.65 -5.25 4.39
C LEU A 5 5.10 -4.82 4.45
N LYS A 6 5.98 -5.72 4.01
CA LYS A 6 7.38 -5.44 3.72
C LYS A 6 7.56 -5.44 2.20
N LEU A 7 8.06 -4.33 1.66
CA LEU A 7 8.29 -4.15 0.23
C LEU A 7 9.76 -3.86 -0.02
N GLU A 8 10.38 -4.75 -0.78
CA GLU A 8 11.79 -4.69 -1.17
C GLU A 8 11.93 -4.90 -2.68
N LEU A 9 12.91 -4.23 -3.27
CA LEU A 9 13.36 -4.50 -4.62
C LEU A 9 13.94 -5.91 -4.65
N ALA A 10 14.07 -6.50 -5.84
CA ALA A 10 14.77 -7.79 -5.97
C ALA A 10 16.21 -7.75 -5.42
N SER A 11 16.81 -6.56 -5.32
CA SER A 11 18.12 -6.32 -4.68
C SER A 11 18.09 -6.35 -3.14
N GLY A 12 16.91 -6.48 -2.51
CA GLY A 12 16.72 -6.37 -1.06
C GLY A 12 16.63 -4.92 -0.55
N GLN A 13 16.74 -3.92 -1.43
CA GLN A 13 16.63 -2.52 -1.03
C GLN A 13 15.16 -2.13 -0.79
N SER A 14 14.90 -1.28 0.20
CA SER A 14 13.56 -0.74 0.48
C SER A 14 12.99 0.02 -0.73
N LEU A 15 11.70 -0.19 -1.03
CA LEU A 15 10.94 0.67 -1.94
C LEU A 15 10.45 1.96 -1.24
N LYS A 16 11.29 2.60 -0.42
CA LYS A 16 10.94 3.80 0.33
C LYS A 16 10.23 4.83 -0.55
N GLY A 17 9.12 5.37 -0.04
CA GLY A 17 8.32 6.38 -0.72
C GLY A 17 7.36 5.83 -1.78
N ALA A 18 7.40 4.52 -2.08
CA ALA A 18 6.44 3.92 -3.00
C ALA A 18 5.01 4.12 -2.46
N PRO A 19 4.11 4.73 -3.24
CA PRO A 19 2.75 5.02 -2.81
C PRO A 19 1.91 3.75 -2.95
N LEU A 20 1.19 3.39 -1.89
CA LEU A 20 0.34 2.21 -1.87
C LEU A 20 -1.09 2.58 -1.49
N GLN A 21 -2.03 1.81 -2.02
CA GLN A 21 -3.43 1.86 -1.60
C GLN A 21 -3.93 0.46 -1.25
N LEU A 22 -4.73 0.41 -0.19
CA LEU A 22 -5.50 -0.76 0.19
C LEU A 22 -6.90 -0.63 -0.40
N LEU A 23 -7.35 -1.69 -1.06
CA LEU A 23 -8.68 -1.79 -1.62
C LEU A 23 -9.50 -2.84 -0.89
N ARG A 24 -10.82 -2.61 -0.89
CA ARG A 24 -11.84 -3.59 -0.53
C ARG A 24 -12.80 -3.70 -1.70
N ASP A 25 -12.91 -4.90 -2.28
CA ASP A 25 -13.74 -5.19 -3.45
C ASP A 25 -13.53 -4.18 -4.60
N GLY A 26 -12.25 -3.80 -4.83
CA GLY A 26 -11.86 -2.88 -5.90
C GLY A 26 -11.98 -1.39 -5.56
N VAL A 27 -12.50 -1.01 -4.38
CA VAL A 27 -12.60 0.38 -3.93
C VAL A 27 -11.48 0.71 -2.96
N ALA A 28 -10.78 1.83 -3.18
CA ALA A 28 -9.71 2.27 -2.28
C ALA A 28 -10.28 2.71 -0.92
N ILE A 29 -9.76 2.13 0.16
CA ILE A 29 -10.20 2.40 1.54
C ILE A 29 -9.11 3.02 2.41
N ALA A 30 -7.85 2.94 2.01
CA ALA A 30 -6.73 3.60 2.68
C ALA A 30 -5.55 3.80 1.72
N ARG A 31 -4.69 4.75 2.05
CA ARG A 31 -3.42 5.04 1.35
C ARG A 31 -2.30 5.14 2.36
N THR A 32 -1.10 4.75 1.95
CA THR A 32 0.13 4.89 2.74
C THR A 32 1.34 4.93 1.82
N SER A 33 2.52 5.19 2.36
CA SER A 33 3.79 5.11 1.64
C SER A 33 4.75 4.19 2.38
N VAL A 34 5.60 3.50 1.64
CA VAL A 34 6.64 2.64 2.21
C VAL A 34 7.67 3.50 2.97
N ASP A 35 8.00 3.11 4.20
CA ASP A 35 8.97 3.80 5.06
C ASP A 35 10.44 3.51 4.68
N ALA A 36 11.38 4.10 5.42
CA ALA A 36 12.81 3.92 5.16
C ALA A 36 13.28 2.47 5.33
N GLN A 37 12.59 1.70 6.17
CA GLN A 37 12.85 0.30 6.44
C GLN A 37 12.11 -0.63 5.48
N GLY A 38 11.32 -0.11 4.53
CA GLY A 38 10.59 -0.93 3.57
C GLY A 38 9.23 -1.41 4.09
N ASN A 39 8.73 -0.87 5.20
CA ASN A 39 7.42 -1.26 5.73
C ASN A 39 6.32 -0.30 5.26
N ALA A 40 5.13 -0.85 5.06
CA ALA A 40 3.91 -0.10 4.87
C ALA A 40 2.85 -0.65 5.83
N THR A 41 2.21 0.25 6.59
CA THR A 41 1.16 -0.11 7.54
C THR A 41 -0.16 0.55 7.13
N PHE A 42 -1.22 -0.25 7.10
CA PHE A 42 -2.60 0.21 6.97
C PHE A 42 -3.36 -0.09 8.26
N ASP A 43 -3.81 0.95 8.95
CA ASP A 43 -4.70 0.82 10.09
C ASP A 43 -6.12 1.17 9.65
N VAL A 44 -6.95 0.14 9.49
CA VAL A 44 -8.30 0.26 8.95
C VAL A 44 -9.33 -0.46 9.80
N ARG A 45 -10.58 -0.01 9.70
CA ARG A 45 -11.71 -0.70 10.33
C ARG A 45 -11.91 -2.07 9.67
N PRO A 46 -12.06 -3.15 10.47
CA PRO A 46 -12.46 -4.45 9.95
C PRO A 46 -13.79 -4.34 9.19
N GLY A 47 -13.97 -5.21 8.20
CA GLY A 47 -15.20 -5.29 7.42
C GLY A 47 -15.13 -6.43 6.42
N PRO A 48 -16.28 -6.91 5.93
CA PRO A 48 -16.33 -7.97 4.93
C PRO A 48 -15.73 -7.50 3.59
N GLY A 49 -15.47 -8.45 2.69
CA GLY A 49 -14.96 -8.17 1.34
C GLY A 49 -13.52 -8.62 1.13
N LYS A 50 -13.13 -8.76 -0.14
CA LYS A 50 -11.77 -9.15 -0.52
C LYS A 50 -10.86 -7.93 -0.47
N LEU A 51 -9.73 -8.09 0.19
CA LEU A 51 -8.70 -7.06 0.28
C LEU A 51 -7.65 -7.24 -0.82
N ALA A 52 -7.17 -6.13 -1.36
CA ALA A 52 -6.05 -6.09 -2.29
C ALA A 52 -5.16 -4.88 -2.00
N VAL A 53 -3.85 -5.02 -2.19
CA VAL A 53 -2.90 -3.90 -2.10
C VAL A 53 -2.33 -3.66 -3.50
N ARG A 54 -2.25 -2.41 -3.94
CA ARG A 54 -1.62 -2.03 -5.21
C ARG A 54 -0.85 -0.73 -5.08
N VAL A 55 0.06 -0.48 -6.03
CA VAL A 55 0.70 0.83 -6.18
C VAL A 55 -0.34 1.89 -6.51
N ASP A 56 -0.33 3.00 -5.79
CA ASP A 56 -1.21 4.13 -6.10
C ASP A 56 -0.68 4.91 -7.28
N ARG A 57 -1.29 4.68 -8.44
CA ARG A 57 -0.97 5.39 -9.68
C ARG A 57 -1.73 6.71 -9.84
N SER A 58 -2.64 7.04 -8.92
CA SER A 58 -3.36 8.33 -8.99
C SER A 58 -2.46 9.53 -8.71
N ILE A 59 -1.26 9.29 -8.16
CA ILE A 59 -0.24 10.34 -7.98
C ILE A 59 0.59 10.62 -9.24
N LEU A 60 0.45 9.80 -10.29
CA LEU A 60 1.18 10.02 -11.53
C LEU A 60 0.49 11.15 -12.31
N PRO A 61 1.27 12.03 -12.97
CA PRO A 61 0.70 13.04 -13.86
C PRO A 61 -0.17 12.38 -14.92
N GLN A 62 -1.37 12.91 -15.14
CA GLN A 62 -2.15 12.52 -16.31
C GLN A 62 -1.42 13.00 -17.56
N SER A 63 -1.20 12.07 -18.49
CA SER A 63 -0.55 12.32 -19.79
C SER A 63 -1.48 13.07 -20.73
#